data_AF-A0A380FE59-F1
#
_entry.id   AF-A0A380FE59-F1
#
_cell.length_a   1.000
_cell.length_b   1.000
_cell.length_c   1.000
_cell.angle_alpha   90.00
_cell.angle_beta   90.00
_cell.angle_gamma   90.00
#
_symmetry.space_group_name_H-M   'P 1'
#
loop_
_entity.id
_entity.type
_entity.pdbx_description
1 polymer ?
#
loop_
_entity_poly.entity_id
_entity_poly.type
_entity_poly.pdbx_seq_one_letter_code
_entity_poly.pdbx_strand_id
1 'polypeptide(L)'
;MLPHFQIGLFEDQLFVMYGVMHEAKDKAQRVEVFEDKFDTIKQLPTDYSVSLDHMNQTKTYIKDMSDDELHKAIDRVKKVKKGEFFIARTLTPQAAELKSDKAFLSYLEETFEQLLTFYR
;
A
#
# COMPACT_ATOMS: atom_id res chain seq x y z
N MET A 1 2.40 -15.03 -7.98
CA MET A 1 1.76 -13.70 -8.09
C MET A 1 2.81 -12.67 -8.44
N LEU A 2 2.50 -11.65 -9.26
CA LEU A 2 3.39 -10.49 -9.47
C LEU A 2 2.95 -9.34 -8.55
N PRO A 3 3.80 -8.33 -8.29
CA PRO A 3 3.33 -7.09 -7.70
C PRO A 3 2.23 -6.48 -8.56
N HIS A 4 1.17 -5.98 -7.92
CA HIS A 4 -0.02 -5.52 -8.63
C HIS A 4 -0.78 -4.47 -7.82
N PHE A 5 -1.64 -3.75 -8.53
CA PHE A 5 -2.58 -2.81 -7.96
C PHE A 5 -3.86 -3.53 -7.56
N GLN A 6 -4.51 -3.03 -6.51
CA GLN A 6 -5.81 -3.46 -6.06
C GLN A 6 -6.70 -2.25 -5.77
N ILE A 7 -7.97 -2.37 -6.14
CA ILE A 7 -9.06 -1.51 -5.67
C ILE A 7 -10.07 -2.47 -5.05
N GLY A 8 -10.42 -2.25 -3.79
CA GLY A 8 -11.30 -3.15 -3.07
C GLY A 8 -12.10 -2.44 -2.00
N LEU A 9 -13.02 -3.19 -1.39
CA LEU A 9 -13.96 -2.70 -0.39
C LEU A 9 -13.98 -3.66 0.79
N PHE A 10 -13.98 -3.10 1.99
CA PHE A 10 -14.50 -3.72 3.20
C PHE A 10 -15.77 -2.99 3.61
N GLU A 11 -16.43 -3.45 4.68
CA GLU A 11 -17.64 -2.81 5.20
C GLU A 11 -17.42 -1.33 5.58
N ASP A 12 -16.23 -1.02 6.11
CA ASP A 12 -15.89 0.28 6.68
C ASP A 12 -14.96 1.14 5.82
N GLN A 13 -14.47 0.63 4.68
CA GLN A 13 -13.50 1.37 3.86
C GLN A 13 -13.42 0.87 2.42
N LEU A 14 -13.20 1.80 1.49
CA LEU A 14 -12.56 1.52 0.22
C LEU A 14 -11.04 1.56 0.41
N PHE A 15 -10.31 0.68 -0.26
CA PHE A 15 -8.86 0.72 -0.32
C PHE A 15 -8.35 0.68 -1.75
N VAL A 16 -7.25 1.40 -1.98
CA VAL A 16 -6.45 1.36 -3.20
C VAL A 16 -5.02 1.08 -2.78
N MET A 17 -4.39 0.05 -3.34
CA MET A 17 -3.04 -0.33 -2.90
C MET A 17 -2.20 -0.95 -4.00
N TYR A 18 -0.88 -0.90 -3.81
CA TYR A 18 0.11 -1.58 -4.63
C TYR A 18 1.13 -2.27 -3.72
N GLY A 19 1.52 -3.49 -4.08
CA GLY A 19 2.42 -4.26 -3.23
C GLY A 19 2.72 -5.67 -3.71
N VAL A 20 3.37 -6.43 -2.84
CA VAL A 20 3.84 -7.80 -3.06
C VAL A 20 3.08 -8.74 -2.14
N MET A 21 2.26 -9.63 -2.72
CA MET A 21 1.57 -10.68 -1.96
C MET A 21 2.49 -11.87 -1.65
N HIS A 22 2.11 -12.63 -0.62
CA HIS A 22 2.91 -13.76 -0.17
C HIS A 22 3.00 -14.92 -1.18
N GLU A 23 2.11 -15.00 -2.18
CA GLU A 23 2.16 -15.99 -3.28
C GLU A 23 3.12 -15.59 -4.42
N ALA A 24 3.81 -14.45 -4.32
CA ALA A 24 4.93 -14.15 -5.21
C ALA A 24 6.12 -15.07 -4.87
N LYS A 25 6.51 -15.92 -5.84
CA LYS A 25 7.63 -16.88 -5.66
C LYS A 25 8.96 -16.18 -5.40
N ASP A 26 9.10 -14.98 -5.96
CA ASP A 26 10.25 -14.09 -5.93
C ASP A 26 10.01 -12.88 -4.99
N LYS A 27 9.09 -12.98 -4.03
CA LYS A 27 8.70 -11.86 -3.17
C LYS A 27 9.85 -11.16 -2.44
N ALA A 28 10.90 -11.91 -2.11
CA ALA A 28 12.08 -11.37 -1.43
C ALA A 28 12.84 -10.37 -2.30
N GLN A 29 12.94 -10.64 -3.61
CA GLN A 29 13.52 -9.73 -4.60
C GLN A 29 12.55 -8.60 -4.94
N ARG A 30 11.27 -8.92 -5.11
CA ARG A 30 10.25 -7.94 -5.51
C ARG A 30 10.06 -6.82 -4.49
N VAL A 31 10.27 -7.10 -3.20
CA VAL A 31 10.09 -6.09 -2.15
C VAL A 31 11.25 -5.09 -2.07
N GLU A 32 12.41 -5.40 -2.68
CA GLU A 32 13.61 -4.54 -2.62
C GLU A 32 13.37 -3.14 -3.20
N VAL A 33 12.44 -2.99 -4.15
CA VAL A 33 12.05 -1.66 -4.68
C VAL A 33 11.56 -0.71 -3.59
N PHE A 34 10.94 -1.22 -2.52
CA PHE A 34 10.49 -0.40 -1.39
C PHE A 34 11.65 -0.03 -0.45
N GLU A 35 12.71 -0.84 -0.40
CA GLU A 35 13.93 -0.51 0.32
C GLU A 35 14.73 0.55 -0.46
N ASP A 36 14.88 0.37 -1.77
CA ASP A 36 15.59 1.30 -2.65
C ASP A 36 14.91 2.68 -2.70
N LYS A 37 13.57 2.70 -2.59
CA LYS A 37 12.75 3.91 -2.63
C LYS A 37 12.19 4.29 -1.26
N PHE A 38 12.90 3.95 -0.18
CA PHE A 38 12.43 4.18 1.19
C PHE A 38 12.09 5.65 1.47
N ASP A 39 12.94 6.59 1.04
CA ASP A 39 12.66 8.02 1.19
C ASP A 39 11.40 8.46 0.43
N THR A 40 11.11 7.84 -0.71
CA THR A 40 9.88 8.10 -1.46
C THR A 40 8.65 7.63 -0.68
N ILE A 41 8.73 6.49 0.02
CA ILE A 41 7.64 6.03 0.90
C ILE A 41 7.36 7.06 1.99
N LYS A 42 8.42 7.61 2.61
CA LYS A 42 8.31 8.61 3.68
C LYS A 42 7.76 9.96 3.22
N GLN A 43 7.89 10.26 1.93
CA GLN A 43 7.38 11.49 1.32
C GLN A 43 5.94 11.37 0.82
N LEU A 44 5.34 10.17 0.89
CA LEU A 44 3.93 10.00 0.54
C LEU A 44 3.04 10.87 1.45
N PRO A 45 1.88 11.32 0.94
CA PRO A 45 0.91 12.04 1.74
C PRO A 45 0.51 11.29 3.03
N THR A 46 0.08 12.06 4.02
CA THR A 46 -0.17 11.59 5.40
C THR A 46 -1.28 10.54 5.54
N ASP A 47 -2.12 10.39 4.53
CA ASP A 47 -3.22 9.43 4.45
C ASP A 47 -2.82 8.08 3.82
N TYR A 48 -1.54 7.89 3.49
CA TYR A 48 -1.00 6.61 3.05
C TYR A 48 -0.60 5.73 4.24
N SER A 49 -0.78 4.44 4.08
CA SER A 49 -0.64 3.42 5.12
C SER A 49 0.05 2.17 4.58
N VAL A 50 0.58 1.36 5.49
CA VAL A 50 1.12 0.03 5.20
C VAL A 50 0.10 -1.04 5.58
N SER A 51 -0.13 -1.97 4.67
CA SER A 51 -0.82 -3.23 4.93
C SER A 51 0.16 -4.41 4.85
N LEU A 52 0.22 -5.18 5.93
CA LEU A 52 1.05 -6.40 6.05
C LEU A 52 0.24 -7.70 5.93
N ASP A 53 -1.07 -7.55 5.75
CA ASP A 53 -2.07 -8.59 5.56
C ASP A 53 -3.27 -7.98 4.81
N HIS A 54 -3.47 -8.35 3.55
CA HIS A 54 -4.53 -7.86 2.67
C HIS A 54 -5.92 -8.32 3.10
N MET A 55 -6.01 -9.32 3.98
CA MET A 55 -7.26 -9.75 4.59
C MET A 55 -7.60 -8.92 5.84
N ASN A 56 -6.64 -8.15 6.37
CA ASN A 56 -6.84 -7.29 7.52
C ASN A 56 -7.27 -5.88 7.10
N GLN A 57 -8.35 -5.41 7.69
CA GLN A 57 -8.85 -4.05 7.51
C GLN A 57 -7.90 -3.00 8.09
N THR A 58 -7.24 -3.33 9.21
CA THR A 58 -6.32 -2.43 9.92
C THR A 58 -5.03 -2.23 9.14
N LYS A 59 -4.68 -0.95 8.92
CA LYS A 59 -3.46 -0.51 8.25
C LYS A 59 -2.82 0.57 9.12
N THR A 60 -1.49 0.60 9.16
CA THR A 60 -0.76 1.60 9.95
C THR A 60 -0.36 2.74 9.04
N TYR A 61 -0.74 3.98 9.36
CA TYR A 61 -0.31 5.14 8.56
C TYR A 61 1.21 5.27 8.58
N ILE A 62 1.79 5.55 7.40
CA ILE A 62 3.25 5.69 7.25
C ILE A 62 3.78 6.81 8.14
N LYS A 63 3.05 7.92 8.24
CA LYS A 63 3.42 9.07 9.09
C LYS A 63 3.54 8.71 10.58
N ASP A 64 2.89 7.64 11.02
CA ASP A 64 2.85 7.20 12.42
C ASP A 64 3.89 6.08 12.67
N MET A 65 4.65 5.67 11.65
CA MET A 65 5.72 4.67 11.76
C MET A 65 7.08 5.34 11.88
N SER A 66 7.92 4.82 12.78
CA SER A 66 9.35 5.11 12.76
C SER A 66 10.04 4.43 11.56
N ASP A 67 11.23 4.91 11.21
CA ASP A 67 12.04 4.33 10.14
C ASP A 67 12.34 2.84 10.40
N ASP A 68 12.65 2.50 11.65
CA ASP A 68 12.91 1.12 12.08
C ASP A 68 11.67 0.22 11.91
N GLU A 69 10.47 0.73 12.21
CA GLU A 69 9.22 -0.02 12.02
C GLU A 69 8.93 -0.25 10.55
N LEU A 70 9.13 0.77 9.71
CA LEU A 70 8.92 0.67 8.27
C LEU A 70 9.93 -0.28 7.61
N HIS A 71 11.20 -0.23 8.01
CA HIS A 71 12.21 -1.20 7.56
C HIS A 71 11.83 -2.62 7.96
N LYS A 72 11.43 -2.85 9.23
CA LYS A 72 10.98 -4.18 9.69
C LYS A 72 9.77 -4.68 8.93
N ALA A 73 8.83 -3.79 8.59
CA ALA A 73 7.66 -4.11 7.79
C ALA A 73 8.04 -4.63 6.40
N ILE A 74 8.98 -3.97 5.71
CA ILE A 74 9.49 -4.38 4.40
C ILE A 74 10.27 -5.71 4.51
N ASP A 75 11.21 -5.79 5.46
CA ASP A 75 12.06 -6.97 5.70
C ASP A 75 11.28 -8.24 6.01
N ARG A 76 10.10 -8.09 6.63
CA ARG A 76 9.23 -9.20 6.99
C ARG A 76 8.81 -10.02 5.77
N VAL A 77 8.68 -9.41 4.59
CA VAL A 77 8.32 -10.11 3.33
C VAL A 77 9.37 -11.16 2.99
N LYS A 78 10.65 -10.86 3.21
CA LYS A 78 11.77 -11.76 2.97
C LYS A 78 11.82 -12.91 3.98
N LYS A 79 11.49 -12.63 5.25
CA LYS A 79 11.71 -13.55 6.38
C LYS A 79 10.51 -14.45 6.70
N VAL A 80 9.28 -14.04 6.37
CA VAL A 80 8.06 -14.76 6.76
C VAL A 80 7.39 -15.38 5.55
N LYS A 81 7.00 -16.66 5.61
CA LYS A 81 6.34 -17.38 4.49
C LYS A 81 5.06 -16.68 4.00
N LYS A 82 4.22 -16.22 4.93
CA LYS A 82 3.02 -15.40 4.65
C LYS A 82 3.29 -13.88 4.70
N GLY A 83 4.56 -13.49 4.63
CA GLY A 83 4.96 -12.08 4.57
C GLY A 83 4.57 -11.47 3.24
N GLU A 84 3.90 -10.33 3.33
CA GLU A 84 3.47 -9.47 2.23
C GLU A 84 3.55 -8.02 2.68
N PHE A 85 3.56 -7.11 1.71
CA PHE A 85 3.71 -5.67 1.95
C PHE A 85 2.98 -4.91 0.86
N PHE A 86 2.10 -4.01 1.29
CA PHE A 86 1.36 -3.10 0.44
C PHE A 86 1.45 -1.68 0.99
N ILE A 87 1.58 -0.73 0.09
CA ILE A 87 1.27 0.67 0.36
C ILE A 87 -0.15 0.91 -0.09
N ALA A 88 -0.96 1.45 0.81
CA ALA A 88 -2.40 1.58 0.66
C ALA A 88 -2.88 2.99 1.03
N ARG A 89 -3.91 3.44 0.34
CA ARG A 89 -4.70 4.62 0.67
C ARG A 89 -6.15 4.19 0.83
N THR A 90 -6.86 4.78 1.78
CA THR A 90 -8.23 4.35 2.13
C THR A 90 -9.20 5.51 2.17
N LEU A 91 -10.48 5.21 1.92
CA LEU A 91 -11.59 6.16 2.05
C LEU A 91 -12.67 5.55 2.93
N THR A 92 -13.23 6.33 3.84
CA THR A 92 -14.43 5.93 4.58
C THR A 92 -15.67 6.00 3.69
N PRO A 93 -16.78 5.32 4.01
CA PRO A 93 -17.98 5.33 3.16
C PRO A 93 -18.61 6.72 3.00
N GLN A 94 -18.27 7.67 3.89
CA GLN A 94 -18.78 9.04 3.85
C GLN A 94 -17.85 10.01 3.10
N ALA A 95 -16.69 9.56 2.63
CA ALA A 95 -15.69 10.37 1.94
C ALA A 95 -16.26 11.19 0.77
N ALA A 96 -15.73 12.39 0.55
CA ALA A 96 -16.20 13.32 -0.48
C ALA A 96 -15.86 12.80 -1.90
N GLU A 97 -14.74 12.10 -2.00
CA GLU A 97 -14.22 11.42 -3.18
C GLU A 97 -15.22 10.40 -3.72
N LEU A 98 -16.06 9.80 -2.86
CA LEU A 98 -17.07 8.82 -3.26
C LEU A 98 -18.41 9.45 -3.70
N LYS A 99 -18.52 10.79 -3.76
CA LYS A 99 -19.79 11.48 -4.07
C LYS A 99 -20.06 11.67 -5.56
N SER A 100 -19.05 11.47 -6.42
CA SER A 100 -19.21 11.52 -7.88
C SER A 100 -18.11 10.74 -8.58
N ASP A 101 -18.40 10.21 -9.78
CA ASP A 101 -17.42 9.49 -10.60
C ASP A 101 -16.16 10.32 -10.84
N LYS A 102 -16.32 11.62 -11.13
CA LYS A 102 -15.18 12.53 -11.36
C LYS A 102 -14.27 12.62 -10.13
N ALA A 103 -14.84 12.77 -8.94
CA ALA A 103 -14.06 12.87 -7.71
C ALA A 103 -13.35 11.54 -7.40
N PHE A 104 -14.05 10.42 -7.59
CA PHE A 104 -13.49 9.09 -7.35
C PHE A 104 -12.36 8.77 -8.33
N LEU A 105 -12.55 9.02 -9.62
CA LEU A 105 -11.52 8.82 -10.64
C LEU A 105 -10.29 9.71 -10.37
N SER A 106 -10.48 10.96 -9.95
CA SER A 106 -9.36 11.84 -9.59
C SER A 106 -8.54 11.27 -8.42
N TYR A 107 -9.22 10.74 -7.39
CA TYR A 107 -8.58 10.07 -6.27
C TYR A 107 -7.80 8.82 -6.71
N LEU A 108 -8.38 8.00 -7.60
CA LEU A 108 -7.70 6.82 -8.14
C LEU A 108 -6.47 7.22 -8.96
N GLU A 109 -6.59 8.17 -9.88
CA GLU A 109 -5.49 8.63 -10.73
C GLU A 109 -4.32 9.16 -9.90
N GLU A 110 -4.60 10.05 -8.94
CA GLU A 110 -3.58 10.58 -8.02
C GLU A 110 -2.89 9.45 -7.24
N THR A 111 -3.67 8.50 -6.73
CA THR A 111 -3.14 7.39 -5.95
C THR A 111 -2.28 6.46 -6.80
N PHE A 112 -2.73 6.12 -8.01
CA PHE A 112 -1.97 5.28 -8.93
C PHE A 112 -0.69 5.99 -9.38
N GLU A 113 -0.73 7.29 -9.65
CA GLU A 113 0.46 8.06 -10.07
C GLU A 113 1.56 8.04 -9.00
N GLN A 114 1.19 8.23 -7.73
CA GLN A 114 2.12 8.10 -6.60
C GLN A 114 2.69 6.69 -6.49
N LEU A 115 1.82 5.67 -6.57
CA LEU A 115 2.22 4.27 -6.39
C LEU A 115 2.98 3.69 -7.59
N LEU A 116 2.85 4.27 -8.79
CA LEU A 116 3.59 3.87 -9.99
C LEU A 116 5.11 3.97 -9.79
N THR A 117 5.58 4.81 -8.88
CA THR A 117 7.00 4.88 -8.55
C THR A 117 7.51 3.55 -8.00
N PHE A 118 6.70 2.73 -7.34
CA PHE A 118 7.13 1.41 -6.83
C PHE A 118 6.92 0.27 -7.84
N TYR A 119 6.24 0.56 -8.94
CA TYR A 119 6.05 -0.37 -10.05
C TYR A 119 7.16 -0.31 -11.09
N ARG A 120 7.64 0.91 -11.37
CA ARG A 120 8.65 1.20 -12.40
C ARG A 120 10.08 1.01 -11.91
#